data_AF-A0A1E1J6Y1-F1
#
_entry.id   AF-A0A1E1J6Y1-F1
#
_cell.length_a   1.000
_cell.length_b   1.000
_cell.length_c   1.000
_cell.angle_alpha   90.00
_cell.angle_beta   90.00
_cell.angle_gamma   90.00
#
_symmetry.space_group_name_H-M   'P 1'
#
loop_
_entity.id
_entity.type
_entity.pdbx_description
1 polymer ?
#
loop_
_entity_poly.entity_id
_entity_poly.type
_entity_poly.pdbx_seq_one_letter_code
_entity_poly.pdbx_strand_id
1 'polypeptide(L)'
;MEDYKTKGNDAFKAKKYREAIEWYTKAIEHNPDSEASGALYSNRAGSWQNLNNFEMAIADAEQCIRVRPDWLKGYFRKGVAMESMGNCDEAQKAFQKALQLSPGNEEVMDKLQSINGKLRERNEKAKSKMCKTPDEAKVLGNSLFKDGKYDQAVEFYTRAIELQKEPVKEKAVYYANRAACHQQTHMYSLMVDDCNAAIAIDSANVKAYLRRGIAHEGMEKWKLALEDYMKAQSLAPGVAGASQGVLRCQRALRG
;
A
#
# COMPACT_ATOMS: atom_id res chain seq x y z
N MET A 1 -2.76 42.14 21.55
CA MET A 1 -3.14 40.98 20.72
C MET A 1 -2.10 40.71 19.63
N GLU A 2 -1.68 41.71 18.83
CA GLU A 2 -0.64 41.57 17.78
C GLU A 2 0.72 41.05 18.30
N ASP A 3 1.11 41.48 19.51
CA ASP A 3 2.40 41.14 20.13
C ASP A 3 2.54 39.63 20.44
N TYR A 4 1.51 39.00 21.03
CA TYR A 4 1.54 37.57 21.35
C TYR A 4 1.49 36.67 20.11
N LYS A 5 0.68 37.03 19.09
CA LYS A 5 0.66 36.33 17.81
C LYS A 5 2.05 36.30 17.17
N THR A 6 2.72 37.45 17.18
CA THR A 6 4.06 37.59 16.58
C THR A 6 5.09 36.75 17.33
N LYS A 7 5.12 36.81 18.67
CA LYS A 7 5.96 35.95 19.51
C LYS A 7 5.72 34.46 19.26
N GLY A 8 4.46 34.05 19.14
CA GLY A 8 4.11 32.67 18.80
C GLY A 8 4.63 32.24 17.43
N ASN A 9 4.48 33.09 16.42
CA ASN A 9 4.98 32.84 15.07
C ASN A 9 6.52 32.75 15.03
N ASP A 10 7.22 33.60 15.77
CA ASP A 10 8.68 33.60 15.82
C ASP A 10 9.22 32.38 16.56
N ALA A 11 8.61 32.01 17.69
CA ALA A 11 8.90 30.76 18.38
C ALA A 11 8.65 29.53 17.50
N PHE A 12 7.58 29.53 16.71
CA PHE A 12 7.27 28.46 15.76
C PHE A 12 8.35 28.34 14.67
N LYS A 13 8.76 29.46 14.05
CA LYS A 13 9.86 29.48 13.07
C LYS A 13 11.18 29.00 13.67
N ALA A 14 11.43 29.33 14.93
CA ALA A 14 12.58 28.85 15.71
C ALA A 14 12.45 27.39 16.16
N LYS A 15 11.38 26.67 15.76
CA LYS A 15 11.05 25.29 16.16
C LYS A 15 10.88 25.10 17.67
N LYS A 16 10.65 26.18 18.42
CA LYS A 16 10.35 26.17 19.85
C LYS A 16 8.84 25.99 20.05
N TYR A 17 8.35 24.80 19.71
CA TYR A 17 6.90 24.57 19.61
C TYR A 17 6.15 24.73 20.93
N ARG A 18 6.75 24.36 22.07
CA ARG A 18 6.14 24.58 23.40
C ARG A 18 5.96 26.07 23.71
N GLU A 19 6.99 26.87 23.44
CA GLU A 19 6.94 28.32 23.62
C GLU A 19 5.92 28.96 22.65
N ALA A 20 5.87 28.49 21.40
CA ALA A 20 4.87 28.93 20.44
C ALA A 20 3.44 28.68 20.93
N ILE A 21 3.19 27.48 21.50
CA ILE A 21 1.89 27.12 22.10
C ILE A 21 1.51 28.06 23.24
N GLU A 22 2.45 28.39 24.13
CA GLU A 22 2.20 29.32 25.25
C GLU A 22 1.79 30.70 24.72
N TRP A 23 2.52 31.23 23.73
CA TRP A 23 2.21 32.53 23.14
C TRP A 23 0.88 32.54 22.37
N TYR A 24 0.58 31.50 21.59
CA TYR A 24 -0.72 31.38 20.94
C TYR A 24 -1.86 31.24 21.95
N THR A 25 -1.65 30.54 23.06
CA THR A 25 -2.64 30.39 24.13
C THR A 25 -2.99 31.73 24.75
N LYS A 26 -1.97 32.52 25.15
CA LYS A 26 -2.17 33.90 25.63
C LYS A 26 -2.89 34.78 24.61
N ALA A 27 -2.57 34.63 23.32
CA ALA A 27 -3.25 35.38 22.26
C ALA A 27 -4.74 35.01 22.14
N ILE A 28 -5.06 33.71 22.24
CA ILE A 28 -6.43 33.16 22.13
C ILE A 28 -7.30 33.58 23.34
N GLU A 29 -6.75 33.58 24.56
CA GLU A 29 -7.47 33.93 25.80
C GLU A 29 -8.15 35.31 25.74
N HIS A 30 -7.62 36.24 24.97
CA HIS A 30 -8.22 37.56 24.81
C HIS A 30 -9.53 37.57 24.03
N ASN A 31 -9.71 36.66 23.06
CA ASN A 31 -10.92 36.61 22.24
C ASN A 31 -11.14 35.22 21.59
N PRO A 32 -11.41 34.18 22.40
CA PRO A 32 -11.35 32.79 21.96
C PRO A 32 -12.39 32.44 20.89
N ASP A 33 -13.55 33.11 20.88
CA ASP A 33 -14.66 32.80 19.98
C ASP A 33 -14.71 33.67 18.72
N SER A 34 -13.72 34.55 18.53
CA SER A 34 -13.67 35.41 17.35
C SER A 34 -13.11 34.72 16.11
N GLU A 35 -13.54 35.20 14.94
CA GLU A 35 -12.98 34.77 13.66
C GLU A 35 -11.44 34.95 13.62
N ALA A 36 -10.94 36.03 14.23
CA ALA A 36 -9.51 36.33 14.31
C ALA A 36 -8.69 35.24 15.03
N SER A 37 -9.30 34.52 15.97
CA SER A 37 -8.66 33.41 16.70
C SER A 37 -8.48 32.16 15.85
N GLY A 38 -9.19 32.03 14.72
CA GLY A 38 -9.04 30.87 13.82
C GLY A 38 -7.58 30.66 13.36
N ALA A 39 -6.88 31.74 13.01
CA ALA A 39 -5.47 31.64 12.62
C ALA A 39 -4.55 31.19 13.78
N LEU A 40 -4.86 31.62 15.01
CA LEU A 40 -4.11 31.23 16.21
C LEU A 40 -4.32 29.75 16.53
N TYR A 41 -5.56 29.27 16.49
CA TYR A 41 -5.87 27.86 16.65
C TYR A 41 -5.17 27.00 15.59
N SER A 42 -5.20 27.41 14.32
CA SER A 42 -4.50 26.70 13.25
C SER A 42 -2.97 26.63 13.45
N ASN A 43 -2.35 27.71 13.93
CA ASN A 43 -0.92 27.75 14.20
C ASN A 43 -0.54 26.95 15.45
N ARG A 44 -1.37 26.99 16.50
CA ARG A 44 -1.19 26.19 17.71
C ARG A 44 -1.38 24.70 17.42
N ALA A 45 -2.37 24.32 16.61
CA ALA A 45 -2.51 22.96 16.08
C ALA A 45 -1.24 22.50 15.35
N GLY A 46 -0.66 23.36 14.50
CA GLY A 46 0.61 23.06 13.83
C GLY A 46 1.77 22.85 14.82
N SER A 47 1.77 23.54 15.95
CA SER A 47 2.78 23.36 17.00
C SER A 47 2.60 22.03 17.74
N TRP A 48 1.36 21.68 18.07
CA TRP A 48 1.02 20.39 18.67
C TRP A 48 1.37 19.21 17.76
N GLN A 49 1.13 19.34 16.44
CA GLN A 49 1.54 18.35 15.44
C GLN A 49 3.05 18.09 15.45
N ASN A 50 3.86 19.15 15.53
CA ASN A 50 5.31 19.02 15.60
C ASN A 50 5.82 18.40 16.92
N LEU A 51 4.97 18.38 17.95
CA LEU A 51 5.22 17.68 19.22
C LEU A 51 4.58 16.28 19.27
N ASN A 52 4.03 15.79 18.15
CA ASN A 52 3.28 14.53 18.05
C ASN A 52 2.08 14.42 19.01
N ASN A 53 1.54 15.56 19.48
CA ASN A 53 0.32 15.59 20.27
C ASN A 53 -0.87 15.83 19.33
N PHE A 54 -1.33 14.77 18.69
CA PHE A 54 -2.31 14.87 17.62
C PHE A 54 -3.72 15.13 18.15
N GLU A 55 -4.05 14.68 19.35
CA GLU A 55 -5.32 14.93 20.02
C GLU A 55 -5.53 16.43 20.26
N MET A 56 -4.51 17.11 20.80
CA MET A 56 -4.57 18.57 20.98
C MET A 56 -4.58 19.32 19.65
N ALA A 57 -3.87 18.81 18.64
CA ALA A 57 -3.93 19.38 17.29
C ALA A 57 -5.32 19.28 16.66
N ILE A 58 -6.03 18.16 16.87
CA ILE A 58 -7.41 17.98 16.41
C ILE A 58 -8.34 18.94 17.15
N ALA A 59 -8.22 19.04 18.48
CA ALA A 59 -9.03 19.97 19.26
C ALA A 59 -8.87 21.42 18.78
N ASP A 60 -7.64 21.87 18.54
CA ASP A 60 -7.40 23.21 17.99
C ASP A 60 -7.89 23.34 16.54
N ALA A 61 -7.75 22.31 15.71
CA ALA A 61 -8.30 22.33 14.36
C ALA A 61 -9.83 22.44 14.36
N GLU A 62 -10.51 21.79 15.29
CA GLU A 62 -11.96 21.88 15.46
C GLU A 62 -12.41 23.25 15.97
N GLN A 63 -11.66 23.86 16.90
CA GLN A 63 -11.89 25.25 17.30
C GLN A 63 -11.69 26.21 16.12
N CYS A 64 -10.65 26.00 15.30
CA CYS A 64 -10.43 26.76 14.08
C CYS A 64 -11.62 26.64 13.11
N ILE A 65 -12.17 25.44 12.91
CA ILE A 65 -13.33 25.20 12.06
C ILE A 65 -14.57 25.87 12.66
N ARG A 66 -14.76 25.81 13.99
CA ARG A 66 -15.91 26.43 14.66
C ARG A 66 -15.95 27.94 14.46
N VAL A 67 -14.81 28.62 14.63
CA VAL A 67 -14.74 30.08 14.50
C VAL A 67 -14.54 30.54 13.04
N ARG A 68 -14.06 29.66 12.15
CA ARG A 68 -13.89 29.90 10.70
C ARG A 68 -14.29 28.68 9.85
N PRO A 69 -15.59 28.40 9.69
CA PRO A 69 -16.06 27.20 8.99
C PRO A 69 -15.77 27.23 7.48
N ASP A 70 -15.53 28.41 6.89
CA ASP A 70 -15.23 28.54 5.46
C ASP A 70 -13.74 28.70 5.19
N TRP A 71 -12.88 28.47 6.19
CA TRP A 71 -11.44 28.59 6.05
C TRP A 71 -10.75 27.23 5.97
N LEU A 72 -10.17 26.93 4.81
CA LEU A 72 -9.49 25.67 4.49
C LEU A 72 -8.49 25.21 5.57
N LYS A 73 -7.76 26.13 6.22
CA LYS A 73 -6.65 25.75 7.11
C LYS A 73 -7.11 24.94 8.32
N GLY A 74 -8.32 25.16 8.85
CA GLY A 74 -8.86 24.35 9.95
C GLY A 74 -9.03 22.88 9.55
N TYR A 75 -9.71 22.63 8.43
CA TYR A 75 -9.88 21.29 7.87
C TYR A 75 -8.57 20.64 7.47
N PHE A 76 -7.64 21.41 6.89
CA PHE A 76 -6.31 20.91 6.55
C PHE A 76 -5.54 20.44 7.80
N ARG A 77 -5.54 21.23 8.89
CA ARG A 77 -4.90 20.83 10.16
C ARG A 77 -5.55 19.57 10.74
N LYS A 78 -6.88 19.47 10.71
CA LYS A 78 -7.61 18.28 11.16
C LYS A 78 -7.21 17.05 10.33
N GLY A 79 -7.15 17.19 9.01
CA GLY A 79 -6.74 16.11 8.10
C GLY A 79 -5.33 15.60 8.37
N VAL A 80 -4.37 16.51 8.54
CA VAL A 80 -2.97 16.13 8.85
C VAL A 80 -2.85 15.44 10.21
N ALA A 81 -3.57 15.90 11.22
CA ALA A 81 -3.55 15.26 12.54
C ALA A 81 -4.20 13.87 12.51
N MET A 82 -5.35 13.72 11.85
CA MET A 82 -6.02 12.42 11.66
C MET A 82 -5.16 11.44 10.85
N GLU A 83 -4.48 11.92 9.80
CA GLU A 83 -3.51 11.14 9.04
C GLU A 83 -2.39 10.61 9.95
N SER A 84 -1.85 11.47 10.82
CA SER A 84 -0.76 11.11 11.73
C SER A 84 -1.17 10.09 12.79
N MET A 85 -2.45 10.05 13.15
CA MET A 85 -3.05 9.02 14.00
C MET A 85 -3.43 7.73 13.23
N GLY A 86 -3.21 7.68 11.91
CA GLY A 86 -3.61 6.54 11.08
C GLY A 86 -5.11 6.47 10.75
N ASN A 87 -5.91 7.46 11.19
CA ASN A 87 -7.34 7.53 10.90
C ASN A 87 -7.57 8.08 9.49
N CYS A 88 -7.30 7.25 8.49
CA CYS A 88 -7.31 7.64 7.07
C CYS A 88 -8.71 8.06 6.58
N ASP A 89 -9.79 7.48 7.10
CA ASP A 89 -11.16 7.85 6.68
C ASP A 89 -11.53 9.27 7.12
N GLU A 90 -11.26 9.61 8.39
CA GLU A 90 -11.51 10.97 8.89
C GLU A 90 -10.55 11.99 8.27
N ALA A 91 -9.30 11.59 8.01
CA ALA A 91 -8.36 12.42 7.26
C ALA A 91 -8.89 12.75 5.85
N GLN A 92 -9.40 11.74 5.14
CA GLN A 92 -9.98 11.91 3.80
C GLN A 92 -11.15 12.90 3.82
N LYS A 93 -12.10 12.73 4.75
CA LYS A 93 -13.25 13.66 4.89
C LYS A 93 -12.80 15.09 5.15
N ALA A 94 -11.84 15.29 6.05
CA ALA A 94 -11.31 16.61 6.37
C ALA A 94 -10.64 17.25 5.14
N PHE A 95 -9.79 16.51 4.42
CA PHE A 95 -9.14 17.05 3.22
C PHE A 95 -10.13 17.28 2.07
N GLN A 96 -11.16 16.43 1.90
CA GLN A 96 -12.22 16.68 0.91
C GLN A 96 -12.95 17.99 1.20
N LYS A 97 -13.26 18.25 2.48
CA LYS A 97 -13.89 19.51 2.87
C LYS A 97 -12.97 20.71 2.66
N ALA A 98 -11.68 20.58 2.96
CA ALA A 98 -10.68 21.61 2.60
C ALA A 98 -10.66 21.87 1.09
N LEU A 99 -10.61 20.83 0.25
CA LEU A 99 -10.59 20.98 -1.21
C LEU A 99 -11.89 21.61 -1.76
N GLN A 100 -13.04 21.32 -1.16
CA GLN A 100 -14.30 21.99 -1.50
C GLN A 100 -14.24 23.51 -1.26
N LEU A 101 -13.59 23.94 -0.18
CA LEU A 101 -13.44 25.36 0.16
C LEU A 101 -12.39 26.08 -0.70
N SER A 102 -11.39 25.35 -1.21
CA SER A 102 -10.37 25.88 -2.12
C SER A 102 -10.09 24.88 -3.24
N PRO A 103 -10.95 24.85 -4.27
CA PRO A 103 -10.73 23.99 -5.43
C PRO A 103 -9.39 24.31 -6.10
N GLY A 104 -8.61 23.29 -6.44
CA GLY A 104 -7.30 23.46 -7.08
C GLY A 104 -6.13 23.72 -6.12
N ASN A 105 -6.33 23.64 -4.80
CA ASN A 105 -5.21 23.71 -3.86
C ASN A 105 -4.33 22.45 -3.96
N GLU A 106 -3.14 22.58 -4.54
CA GLU A 106 -2.19 21.48 -4.80
C GLU A 106 -1.83 20.71 -3.53
N GLU A 107 -1.53 21.41 -2.43
CA GLU A 107 -1.17 20.79 -1.14
C GLU A 107 -2.28 19.85 -0.62
N VAL A 108 -3.55 20.24 -0.77
CA VAL A 108 -4.68 19.40 -0.36
C VAL A 108 -4.93 18.26 -1.33
N MET A 109 -4.75 18.48 -2.63
CA MET A 109 -4.87 17.42 -3.65
C MET A 109 -3.83 16.33 -3.44
N ASP A 110 -2.57 16.69 -3.17
CA ASP A 110 -1.49 15.75 -2.88
C ASP A 110 -1.79 14.92 -1.63
N LYS A 111 -2.26 15.58 -0.57
CA LYS A 111 -2.70 14.91 0.67
C LYS A 111 -3.85 13.94 0.42
N LEU A 112 -4.86 14.34 -0.36
CA LEU A 112 -5.97 13.47 -0.73
C LEU A 112 -5.52 12.28 -1.57
N GLN A 113 -4.64 12.47 -2.53
CA GLN A 113 -4.10 11.39 -3.35
C GLN A 113 -3.36 10.37 -2.48
N SER A 114 -2.51 10.84 -1.56
CA SER A 114 -1.80 9.97 -0.62
C SER A 114 -2.77 9.15 0.25
N ILE A 115 -3.76 9.81 0.86
CA ILE A 115 -4.76 9.15 1.71
C ILE A 115 -5.62 8.15 0.90
N ASN A 116 -6.03 8.51 -0.31
CA ASN A 116 -6.80 7.61 -1.19
C ASN A 116 -5.99 6.36 -1.56
N GLY A 117 -4.68 6.49 -1.78
CA GLY A 117 -3.78 5.36 -1.96
C GLY A 117 -3.78 4.42 -0.75
N LYS A 118 -3.58 4.96 0.46
CA LYS A 118 -3.61 4.18 1.72
C LYS A 118 -4.95 3.48 1.95
N LEU A 119 -6.07 4.18 1.72
CA LEU A 119 -7.41 3.63 1.87
C LEU A 119 -7.68 2.52 0.86
N ARG A 120 -7.24 2.70 -0.39
CA ARG A 120 -7.35 1.68 -1.43
C ARG A 120 -6.59 0.42 -1.05
N GLU A 121 -5.33 0.56 -0.64
CA GLU A 121 -4.51 -0.58 -0.21
C GLU A 121 -5.14 -1.32 0.99
N ARG A 122 -5.62 -0.57 1.99
CA ARG A 122 -6.34 -1.15 3.14
C ARG A 122 -7.57 -1.93 2.71
N ASN A 123 -8.40 -1.35 1.85
CA ASN A 123 -9.64 -1.96 1.39
C ASN A 123 -9.37 -3.17 0.48
N GLU A 124 -8.32 -3.15 -0.32
CA GLU A 124 -7.88 -4.29 -1.15
C GLU A 124 -7.39 -5.45 -0.27
N LYS A 125 -6.56 -5.18 0.74
CA LYS A 125 -6.13 -6.17 1.75
C LYS A 125 -7.30 -6.72 2.57
N ALA A 126 -8.30 -5.89 2.86
CA ALA A 126 -9.53 -6.36 3.50
C ALA A 126 -10.33 -7.28 2.55
N LYS A 127 -10.45 -6.90 1.27
CA LYS A 127 -11.17 -7.67 0.26
C LYS A 127 -10.56 -9.06 0.05
N SER A 128 -9.23 -9.18 0.00
CA SER A 128 -8.59 -10.50 -0.08
C SER A 128 -8.93 -11.36 1.14
N LYS A 129 -8.87 -10.80 2.35
CA LYS A 129 -9.24 -11.53 3.58
C LYS A 129 -10.71 -11.92 3.65
N MET A 130 -11.60 -11.14 3.04
CA MET A 130 -13.04 -11.39 3.04
C MET A 130 -13.48 -12.55 2.16
N CYS A 131 -12.67 -12.98 1.18
CA CYS A 131 -12.99 -14.16 0.38
C CYS A 131 -13.23 -15.36 1.29
N LYS A 132 -14.37 -16.03 1.09
CA LYS A 132 -14.82 -17.15 1.93
C LYS A 132 -14.47 -18.50 1.33
N THR A 133 -14.29 -18.56 0.00
CA THR A 133 -13.96 -19.79 -0.71
C THR A 133 -12.67 -19.63 -1.52
N PRO A 134 -11.90 -20.72 -1.73
CA PRO A 134 -10.72 -20.69 -2.59
C PRO A 134 -11.04 -20.26 -4.04
N ASP A 135 -12.20 -20.65 -4.57
CA ASP A 135 -12.59 -20.33 -5.94
C ASP A 135 -12.88 -18.84 -6.13
N GLU A 136 -13.58 -18.21 -5.18
CA GLU A 136 -13.81 -16.76 -5.17
C GLU A 136 -12.49 -15.99 -5.19
N ALA A 137 -11.55 -16.37 -4.31
CA ALA A 137 -10.23 -15.76 -4.24
C ALA A 137 -9.46 -15.96 -5.56
N LYS A 138 -9.47 -17.17 -6.14
CA LYS A 138 -8.85 -17.45 -7.45
C LYS A 138 -9.43 -16.59 -8.57
N VAL A 139 -10.76 -16.44 -8.66
CA VAL A 139 -11.41 -15.66 -9.71
C VAL A 139 -10.97 -14.19 -9.65
N LEU A 140 -10.94 -13.60 -8.46
CA LEU A 140 -10.47 -12.24 -8.26
C LEU A 140 -8.98 -12.09 -8.58
N GLY A 141 -8.14 -13.03 -8.13
CA GLY A 141 -6.72 -13.08 -8.48
C GLY A 141 -6.49 -13.14 -9.99
N ASN A 142 -7.26 -13.97 -10.71
CA ASN A 142 -7.19 -14.08 -12.17
C ASN A 142 -7.58 -12.79 -12.87
N SER A 143 -8.60 -12.08 -12.37
CA SER A 143 -8.99 -10.78 -12.91
C SER A 143 -7.85 -9.76 -12.78
N LEU A 144 -7.26 -9.66 -11.58
CA LEU A 144 -6.15 -8.75 -11.31
C LEU A 144 -4.89 -9.08 -12.11
N PHE A 145 -4.61 -10.38 -12.31
CA PHE A 145 -3.50 -10.82 -13.15
C PHE A 145 -3.68 -10.34 -14.60
N LYS A 146 -4.90 -10.44 -15.15
CA LYS A 146 -5.21 -9.94 -16.50
C LYS A 146 -5.06 -8.42 -16.61
N ASP A 147 -5.37 -7.70 -15.54
CA ASP A 147 -5.20 -6.25 -15.44
C ASP A 147 -3.73 -5.82 -15.23
N GLY A 148 -2.78 -6.76 -15.15
CA GLY A 148 -1.36 -6.48 -14.89
C GLY A 148 -1.05 -6.11 -13.43
N LYS A 149 -2.02 -6.24 -12.52
CA LYS A 149 -1.87 -5.93 -11.09
C LYS A 149 -1.34 -7.15 -10.33
N TYR A 150 -0.11 -7.55 -10.64
CA TYR A 150 0.47 -8.80 -10.17
C TYR A 150 0.60 -8.86 -8.64
N ASP A 151 1.05 -7.79 -7.99
CA ASP A 151 1.18 -7.74 -6.53
C ASP A 151 -0.17 -7.92 -5.83
N GLN A 152 -1.23 -7.33 -6.39
CA GLN A 152 -2.59 -7.51 -5.86
C GLN A 152 -3.09 -8.93 -6.10
N ALA A 153 -2.81 -9.52 -7.27
CA ALA A 153 -3.20 -10.90 -7.58
C ALA A 153 -2.55 -11.92 -6.61
N VAL A 154 -1.30 -11.67 -6.17
CA VAL A 154 -0.59 -12.50 -5.18
C VAL A 154 -1.37 -12.62 -3.87
N GLU A 155 -1.96 -11.54 -3.38
CA GLU A 155 -2.76 -11.53 -2.14
C GLU A 155 -3.97 -12.47 -2.23
N PHE A 156 -4.67 -12.45 -3.37
CA PHE A 156 -5.83 -13.31 -3.59
C PHE A 156 -5.45 -14.78 -3.79
N TYR A 157 -4.37 -15.08 -4.51
CA TYR A 157 -3.90 -16.46 -4.61
C TYR A 157 -3.39 -16.99 -3.27
N THR A 158 -2.72 -16.16 -2.47
CA THR A 158 -2.32 -16.50 -1.10
C THR A 158 -3.55 -16.85 -0.26
N ARG A 159 -4.61 -16.04 -0.34
CA ARG A 159 -5.87 -16.37 0.33
C ARG A 159 -6.46 -17.70 -0.14
N ALA A 160 -6.46 -17.97 -1.44
CA ALA A 160 -6.97 -19.23 -1.98
C ALA A 160 -6.18 -20.44 -1.42
N ILE A 161 -4.86 -20.31 -1.29
CA ILE A 161 -3.98 -21.33 -0.69
C ILE A 161 -4.27 -21.53 0.80
N GLU A 162 -4.51 -20.46 1.56
CA GLU A 162 -4.85 -20.52 2.99
C GLU A 162 -6.21 -21.18 3.24
N LEU A 163 -7.20 -20.84 2.41
CA LEU A 163 -8.56 -21.39 2.51
C LEU A 163 -8.59 -22.87 2.10
N GLN A 164 -7.79 -23.25 1.11
CA GLN A 164 -7.68 -24.63 0.66
C GLN A 164 -6.70 -25.40 1.56
N LYS A 165 -7.18 -25.97 2.67
CA LYS A 165 -6.30 -26.69 3.61
C LYS A 165 -5.71 -27.95 3.00
N GLU A 166 -6.54 -28.77 2.35
CA GLU A 166 -6.16 -30.07 1.80
C GLU A 166 -5.24 -29.95 0.56
N PRO A 167 -4.25 -30.84 0.39
CA PRO A 167 -3.33 -30.87 -0.76
C PRO A 167 -4.00 -31.49 -2.00
N VAL A 168 -5.08 -30.89 -2.46
CA VAL A 168 -5.78 -31.27 -3.69
C VAL A 168 -5.18 -30.56 -4.91
N LYS A 169 -5.41 -31.10 -6.11
CA LYS A 169 -4.84 -30.55 -7.36
C LYS A 169 -5.18 -29.08 -7.59
N GLU A 170 -6.35 -28.64 -7.15
CA GLU A 170 -6.78 -27.23 -7.20
C GLU A 170 -5.83 -26.32 -6.40
N LYS A 171 -5.31 -26.80 -5.27
CA LYS A 171 -4.32 -26.06 -4.47
C LYS A 171 -3.01 -25.87 -5.25
N ALA A 172 -2.58 -26.88 -6.00
CA ALA A 172 -1.42 -26.77 -6.89
C ALA A 172 -1.64 -25.70 -7.99
N VAL A 173 -2.88 -25.55 -8.47
CA VAL A 173 -3.23 -24.48 -9.43
C VAL A 173 -3.06 -23.09 -8.81
N TYR A 174 -3.45 -22.90 -7.55
CA TYR A 174 -3.28 -21.60 -6.87
C TYR A 174 -1.80 -21.23 -6.70
N TYR A 175 -0.96 -22.18 -6.29
CA TYR A 175 0.50 -22.01 -6.27
C TYR A 175 1.06 -21.68 -7.66
N ALA A 176 0.66 -22.43 -8.70
CA ALA A 176 1.13 -22.19 -10.07
C ALA A 176 0.69 -20.82 -10.63
N ASN A 177 -0.47 -20.31 -10.20
CA ASN A 177 -0.94 -18.97 -10.55
C ASN A 177 -0.17 -17.88 -9.79
N ARG A 178 0.12 -18.07 -8.50
CA ARG A 178 0.93 -17.13 -7.71
C ARG A 178 2.39 -17.08 -8.21
N ALA A 179 2.96 -18.22 -8.58
CA ALA A 179 4.25 -18.30 -9.29
C ALA A 179 4.23 -17.52 -10.60
N ALA A 180 3.10 -17.47 -11.31
CA ALA A 180 2.96 -16.66 -12.52
C ALA A 180 3.10 -15.16 -12.23
N CYS A 181 2.55 -14.67 -11.11
CA CYS A 181 2.72 -13.29 -10.67
C CYS A 181 4.19 -13.00 -10.37
N HIS A 182 4.84 -13.88 -9.59
CA HIS A 182 6.26 -13.74 -9.24
C HIS A 182 7.17 -13.74 -10.47
N GLN A 183 6.81 -14.46 -11.53
CA GLN A 183 7.51 -14.38 -12.81
C GLN A 183 7.46 -12.98 -13.42
N GLN A 184 6.30 -12.32 -13.39
CA GLN A 184 6.15 -10.96 -13.95
C GLN A 184 6.88 -9.92 -13.10
N THR A 185 6.98 -10.14 -11.79
CA THR A 185 7.69 -9.26 -10.85
C THR A 185 9.15 -9.64 -10.63
N HIS A 186 9.68 -10.63 -11.36
CA HIS A 186 11.07 -11.10 -11.29
C HIS A 186 11.50 -11.59 -9.88
N MET A 187 10.53 -12.01 -9.06
CA MET A 187 10.76 -12.57 -7.72
C MET A 187 11.07 -14.06 -7.82
N TYR A 188 12.22 -14.41 -8.42
CA TYR A 188 12.54 -15.79 -8.79
C TYR A 188 12.61 -16.76 -7.60
N SER A 189 13.06 -16.32 -6.42
CA SER A 189 13.09 -17.18 -5.22
C SER A 189 11.67 -17.63 -4.82
N LEU A 190 10.73 -16.68 -4.71
CA LEU A 190 9.34 -16.97 -4.36
C LEU A 190 8.65 -17.82 -5.43
N MET A 191 9.00 -17.58 -6.70
CA MET A 191 8.52 -18.36 -7.83
C MET A 191 8.95 -19.84 -7.74
N VAL A 192 10.20 -20.11 -7.33
CA VAL A 192 10.70 -21.48 -7.11
C VAL A 192 9.93 -22.15 -5.97
N ASP A 193 9.71 -21.46 -4.86
CA ASP A 193 8.99 -22.00 -3.70
C ASP A 193 7.56 -22.41 -4.07
N ASP A 194 6.84 -21.55 -4.81
CA ASP A 194 5.49 -21.86 -5.28
C ASP A 194 5.47 -23.03 -6.27
N CYS A 195 6.45 -23.11 -7.17
CA CYS A 195 6.56 -24.25 -8.08
C CYS A 195 6.86 -25.56 -7.34
N ASN A 196 7.72 -25.52 -6.32
CA ASN A 196 8.01 -26.68 -5.46
C ASN A 196 6.74 -27.16 -4.76
N ALA A 197 5.98 -26.24 -4.16
CA ALA A 197 4.71 -26.55 -3.50
C ALA A 197 3.67 -27.14 -4.48
N ALA A 198 3.57 -26.57 -5.69
CA ALA A 198 2.68 -27.10 -6.72
C ALA A 198 3.08 -28.52 -7.17
N ILE A 199 4.37 -28.78 -7.37
CA ILE A 199 4.90 -30.08 -7.80
C ILE A 199 4.77 -31.13 -6.69
N ALA A 200 4.93 -30.74 -5.43
CA ALA A 200 4.74 -31.63 -4.29
C ALA A 200 3.30 -32.16 -4.19
N ILE A 201 2.32 -31.36 -4.60
CA ILE A 201 0.90 -31.74 -4.64
C ILE A 201 0.54 -32.47 -5.94
N ASP A 202 1.00 -31.95 -7.08
CA ASP A 202 0.77 -32.51 -8.41
C ASP A 202 2.11 -32.68 -9.15
N SER A 203 2.68 -33.87 -9.02
CA SER A 203 3.99 -34.19 -9.61
C SER A 203 3.99 -34.19 -11.15
N ALA A 204 2.81 -34.15 -11.79
CA ALA A 204 2.63 -34.02 -13.23
C ALA A 204 2.36 -32.58 -13.68
N ASN A 205 2.47 -31.58 -12.80
CA ASN A 205 2.19 -30.18 -13.12
C ASN A 205 3.26 -29.57 -14.05
N VAL A 206 3.05 -29.70 -15.35
CA VAL A 206 3.95 -29.20 -16.41
C VAL A 206 4.23 -27.70 -16.28
N LYS A 207 3.21 -26.90 -15.92
CA LYS A 207 3.36 -25.44 -15.79
C LYS A 207 4.31 -25.08 -14.64
N ALA A 208 4.26 -25.81 -13.53
CA ALA A 208 5.15 -25.58 -12.41
C ALA A 208 6.61 -25.90 -12.76
N TYR A 209 6.90 -27.00 -13.48
CA TYR A 209 8.25 -27.27 -13.97
C TYR A 209 8.75 -26.20 -14.94
N LEU A 210 7.93 -25.79 -15.92
CA LEU A 210 8.32 -24.72 -16.86
C LEU A 210 8.67 -23.42 -16.14
N ARG A 211 7.83 -23.02 -15.19
CA ARG A 211 8.04 -21.81 -14.38
C ARG A 211 9.29 -21.94 -13.52
N ARG A 212 9.47 -23.05 -12.80
CA ARG A 212 10.68 -23.28 -12.00
C ARG A 212 11.96 -23.26 -12.84
N GLY A 213 11.92 -23.82 -14.05
CA GLY A 213 13.01 -23.74 -15.01
C GLY A 213 13.33 -22.29 -15.41
N ILE A 214 12.32 -21.46 -15.71
CA ILE A 214 12.49 -20.02 -15.98
C ILE A 214 13.10 -19.29 -14.78
N ALA A 215 12.65 -19.61 -13.57
CA ALA A 215 13.16 -18.99 -12.34
C ALA A 215 14.62 -19.38 -12.10
N HIS A 216 14.98 -20.66 -12.27
CA HIS A 216 16.35 -21.12 -12.20
C HIS A 216 17.23 -20.50 -13.28
N GLU A 217 16.73 -20.32 -14.50
CA GLU A 217 17.42 -19.61 -15.58
C GLU A 217 17.71 -18.15 -15.18
N GLY A 218 16.71 -17.43 -14.66
CA GLY A 218 16.87 -16.07 -14.15
C GLY A 218 17.78 -15.93 -12.93
N MET A 219 18.07 -17.04 -12.25
CA MET A 219 19.05 -17.13 -11.15
C MET A 219 20.39 -17.74 -11.59
N GLU A 220 20.60 -17.95 -12.90
CA GLU A 220 21.80 -18.58 -13.48
C GLU A 220 22.09 -20.00 -12.97
N LYS A 221 21.07 -20.69 -12.46
CA LYS A 221 21.14 -22.09 -12.02
C LYS A 221 20.87 -23.03 -13.21
N TRP A 222 21.73 -22.95 -14.23
CA TRP A 222 21.53 -23.59 -15.54
C TRP A 222 21.30 -25.11 -15.48
N LYS A 223 21.96 -25.82 -14.56
CA LYS A 223 21.77 -27.27 -14.37
C LYS A 223 20.34 -27.60 -13.92
N LEU A 224 19.84 -26.89 -12.90
CA LEU A 224 18.50 -27.09 -12.37
C LEU A 224 17.43 -26.67 -13.40
N ALA A 225 17.67 -25.57 -14.11
CA ALA A 225 16.78 -25.13 -15.19
C ALA A 225 16.65 -26.17 -16.30
N LEU A 226 17.78 -26.79 -16.70
CA LEU A 226 17.80 -27.85 -17.70
C LEU A 226 16.98 -29.07 -17.26
N GLU A 227 17.16 -29.52 -16.01
CA GLU A 227 16.40 -30.64 -15.43
C GLU A 227 14.90 -30.36 -15.46
N ASP A 228 14.48 -29.16 -15.06
CA ASP A 228 13.08 -28.73 -15.07
C ASP A 228 12.49 -28.72 -16.48
N TYR A 229 13.20 -28.17 -17.48
CA TYR A 229 12.72 -28.15 -18.87
C TYR A 229 12.62 -29.55 -19.48
N MET A 230 13.60 -30.42 -19.23
CA MET A 230 13.56 -31.81 -19.67
C MET A 230 12.40 -32.56 -19.01
N LYS A 231 12.16 -32.34 -17.72
CA LYS A 231 11.02 -32.94 -17.01
C LYS A 231 9.69 -32.47 -17.59
N ALA A 232 9.53 -31.17 -17.85
CA ALA A 232 8.35 -30.62 -18.50
C ALA A 232 8.10 -31.26 -19.90
N GLN A 233 9.15 -31.42 -20.70
CA GLN A 233 9.07 -32.05 -22.02
C GLN A 233 8.72 -33.54 -21.95
N SER A 234 9.21 -34.25 -20.94
CA SER A 234 8.86 -35.66 -20.72
C SER A 234 7.39 -35.85 -20.35
N LEU A 235 6.80 -34.90 -19.60
CA LEU A 235 5.40 -34.93 -19.19
C LEU A 235 4.44 -34.46 -20.30
N ALA A 236 4.86 -33.47 -21.10
CA ALA A 236 4.10 -32.97 -22.24
C ALA A 236 5.03 -32.68 -23.43
N PRO A 237 5.22 -33.66 -24.33
CA PRO A 237 5.99 -33.47 -25.54
C PRO A 237 5.43 -32.30 -26.37
N GLY A 238 6.30 -31.41 -26.83
CA GLY A 238 5.90 -30.24 -27.63
C GLY A 238 5.38 -29.05 -26.80
N VAL A 239 5.48 -29.08 -25.47
CA VAL A 239 5.09 -27.93 -24.64
C VAL A 239 5.94 -26.70 -24.98
N ALA A 240 5.25 -25.59 -25.24
CA ALA A 240 5.90 -24.33 -25.62
C ALA A 240 6.89 -23.86 -24.55
N GLY A 241 8.05 -23.38 -24.98
CA GLY A 241 9.10 -22.85 -24.10
C GLY A 241 10.10 -23.90 -23.60
N ALA A 242 9.72 -25.17 -23.43
CA ALA A 242 10.64 -26.21 -22.92
C ALA A 242 11.84 -26.44 -23.83
N SER A 243 11.61 -26.72 -25.12
CA SER A 243 12.70 -27.03 -26.06
C SER A 243 13.69 -25.86 -26.21
N GLN A 244 13.18 -24.63 -26.22
CA GLN A 244 14.03 -23.44 -26.27
C GLN A 244 14.80 -23.23 -24.97
N GLY A 245 14.18 -23.50 -23.82
CA GLY A 245 14.85 -23.50 -22.51
C GLY A 245 15.99 -24.51 -22.42
N VAL A 246 15.77 -25.74 -22.89
CA VAL A 246 16.82 -26.79 -23.00
C VAL A 246 18.01 -26.28 -23.82
N LEU A 247 17.76 -25.75 -25.01
CA LEU A 247 18.82 -25.24 -25.89
C LEU A 247 19.61 -24.09 -25.24
N ARG A 248 18.94 -23.16 -24.57
CA ARG A 248 19.61 -22.06 -23.84
C ARG A 248 20.49 -22.59 -22.71
N CYS A 249 19.96 -23.47 -21.86
CA CYS A 249 20.72 -24.04 -20.76
C CYS A 249 21.91 -24.87 -21.23
N GLN A 250 21.76 -25.67 -22.30
CA GLN A 250 22.87 -26.44 -22.87
C GLN A 250 23.98 -25.56 -23.43
N ARG A 251 23.65 -24.42 -24.03
CA ARG A 251 24.66 -23.45 -24.49
C ARG A 251 25.40 -22.82 -23.31
N ALA A 252 24.66 -22.39 -22.28
CA ALA A 252 25.24 -21.79 -21.09
C ALA A 252 26.16 -22.75 -20.30
N LEU A 253 25.90 -24.06 -20.34
CA LEU A 253 26.74 -25.07 -19.68
C LEU A 253 27.98 -25.49 -20.48
N ARG A 254 28.06 -25.12 -21.77
CA ARG A 254 29.19 -25.45 -22.66
C ARG A 254 30.19 -24.30 -22.79
N GLY A 255 29.78 -23.08 -22.47
CA GLY A 255 30.66 -21.90 -22.38
C GLY A 255 31.25 -21.80 -20.99
#